data_AF-X1GDD9-F1
#
_entry.id   AF-X1GDD9-F1
#
_cell.length_a   1.000
_cell.length_b   1.000
_cell.length_c   1.000
_cell.angle_alpha   90.00
_cell.angle_beta   90.00
_cell.angle_gamma   90.00
#
_symmetry.space_group_name_H-M   'P 1'
#
loop_
_entity.id
_entity.type
_entity.pdbx_description
1 polymer ?
#
loop_
_entity_poly.entity_id
_entity_poly.type
_entity_poly.pdbx_seq_one_letter_code
_entity_poly.pdbx_strand_id
1 'polypeptide(L)'
;ELFSPIKTVVSSIGIVIELWFREDKPDEWPDSLGQALNDVRQTDPFTDLDSIGLRLSSKYDEIAGEIVSKWEFLALDGQPFVGKRARPVNLTTFLPYIRLFYLSALRDADDEFSPRSQFWGRILRDLKISEDQRKSLSEELERLNAELLKADPRLEQVVTSLGEVQTIMEPVVGQSTSIQALPIKPWDLMSKSQVVMKARGTEIDFPLSRYGQGMQSLAVLFLFQAYLQVFLKPAFHPETEAILALEEPEAHLHPQATRALAANLDKVKGQKIISSHSPYFIQE
;
A
#
# COMPACT_ATOMS: atom_id res chain seq x y z
N GLU A 1 0.06 -41.54 25.71
CA GLU A 1 1.30 -40.79 25.45
C GLU A 1 0.98 -39.52 24.70
N LEU A 2 1.63 -38.43 25.12
CA LEU A 2 1.94 -37.20 24.37
C LEU A 2 0.75 -36.31 23.93
N PHE A 3 0.14 -35.64 24.90
CA PHE A 3 -0.37 -34.28 24.68
C PHE A 3 0.85 -33.36 24.49
N SER A 4 1.08 -32.90 23.26
CA SER A 4 2.03 -31.81 23.00
C SER A 4 1.59 -30.59 23.81
N PRO A 5 2.47 -29.95 24.60
CA PRO A 5 2.11 -28.73 25.31
C PRO A 5 1.73 -27.66 24.29
N ILE A 6 0.68 -26.90 24.58
CA ILE A 6 0.26 -25.73 23.81
C ILE A 6 1.48 -24.80 23.72
N LYS A 7 2.04 -24.63 22.52
CA LYS A 7 3.16 -23.72 22.28
C LYS A 7 2.67 -22.29 22.57
N THR A 8 2.94 -21.78 23.76
CA THR A 8 2.81 -20.36 24.10
C THR A 8 3.89 -19.58 23.36
N VAL A 9 3.63 -18.29 23.07
CA VAL A 9 4.59 -17.36 22.41
C VAL A 9 5.98 -17.40 23.06
N VAL A 10 6.01 -17.57 24.39
CA VAL A 10 7.22 -17.71 25.22
C VAL A 10 8.05 -18.95 24.89
N SER A 11 7.40 -20.06 24.54
CA SER A 11 8.07 -21.34 24.21
C SER A 11 8.42 -21.50 22.72
N SER A 12 8.19 -20.45 21.92
CA SER A 12 8.47 -20.48 20.49
C SER A 12 9.97 -20.41 20.20
N ILE A 13 10.44 -21.20 19.24
CA ILE A 13 11.80 -21.12 18.70
C ILE A 13 12.04 -19.81 17.92
N GLY A 14 10.99 -19.02 17.68
CA GLY A 14 11.03 -17.83 16.87
C GLY A 14 10.97 -18.12 15.37
N ILE A 15 11.11 -17.07 14.58
CA ILE A 15 11.19 -17.12 13.12
C ILE A 15 12.57 -16.63 12.72
N VAL A 16 13.21 -17.35 11.79
CA VAL A 16 14.45 -16.92 11.15
C VAL A 16 14.24 -16.98 9.64
N ILE A 17 14.45 -15.86 8.97
CA ILE A 17 14.38 -15.73 7.51
C ILE A 17 15.75 -15.25 7.03
N GLU A 18 16.31 -15.96 6.07
CA GLU A 18 17.55 -15.57 5.40
C GLU A 18 17.24 -15.23 3.95
N LEU A 19 17.68 -14.05 3.53
CA LEU A 19 17.54 -13.54 2.17
C LEU A 19 18.93 -13.38 1.57
N TRP A 20 19.09 -13.93 0.38
CA TRP A 20 20.32 -13.84 -0.40
C TRP A 20 20.03 -13.11 -1.70
N PHE A 21 20.65 -11.95 -1.85
CA PHE A 21 20.64 -11.16 -3.07
C PHE A 21 21.94 -11.45 -3.80
N ARG A 22 21.88 -11.91 -5.05
CA ARG A 22 23.05 -12.38 -5.80
C ARG A 22 22.91 -11.96 -7.26
N GLU A 23 24.04 -11.70 -7.90
CA GLU A 23 24.14 -11.60 -9.35
C GLU A 23 23.85 -12.93 -10.06
N ASP A 24 23.22 -12.86 -11.22
CA ASP A 24 23.09 -14.00 -12.14
C ASP A 24 24.32 -14.12 -13.05
N LYS A 25 25.05 -13.02 -13.27
CA LYS A 25 26.28 -12.95 -14.08
C LYS A 25 27.32 -12.02 -13.44
N PRO A 26 28.62 -12.29 -13.61
CA PRO A 26 29.66 -11.38 -13.10
C PRO A 26 29.50 -9.97 -13.65
N ASP A 27 29.75 -8.97 -12.81
CA ASP A 27 29.66 -7.53 -13.12
C ASP A 27 28.26 -7.09 -13.60
N GLU A 28 27.20 -7.71 -13.07
CA GLU A 28 25.81 -7.33 -13.38
C GLU A 28 25.37 -6.10 -12.57
N TRP A 29 25.83 -5.98 -11.33
CA TRP A 29 25.49 -4.87 -10.47
C TRP A 29 26.25 -3.60 -10.87
N PRO A 30 25.57 -2.45 -11.01
CA PRO A 30 26.24 -1.19 -11.33
C PRO A 30 27.29 -0.80 -10.28
N ASP A 31 28.38 -0.16 -10.73
CA ASP A 31 29.46 0.32 -9.85
C ASP A 31 28.95 1.21 -8.71
N SER A 32 27.94 2.05 -8.97
CA SER A 32 27.30 2.91 -7.97
C SER A 32 26.64 2.11 -6.84
N LEU A 33 25.94 1.03 -7.18
CA LEU A 33 25.36 0.09 -6.21
C LEU A 33 26.46 -0.61 -5.41
N GLY A 34 27.48 -1.11 -6.11
CA GLY A 34 28.62 -1.81 -5.50
C GLY A 34 29.37 -0.93 -4.50
N GLN A 35 29.58 0.36 -4.82
CA GLN A 35 30.20 1.33 -3.92
C GLN A 35 29.31 1.66 -2.73
N ALA A 36 28.01 1.89 -2.95
CA ALA A 36 27.07 2.22 -1.90
C ALA A 36 26.91 1.09 -0.86
N LEU A 37 27.00 -0.16 -1.30
CA LEU A 37 26.81 -1.36 -0.47
C LEU A 37 28.11 -2.12 -0.17
N ASN A 38 29.28 -1.51 -0.40
CA ASN A 38 30.58 -2.17 -0.26
C ASN A 38 30.82 -2.80 1.13
N ASP A 39 30.27 -2.19 2.19
CA ASP A 39 30.42 -2.70 3.56
C ASP A 39 29.62 -4.00 3.80
N VAL A 40 28.63 -4.33 2.98
CA VAL A 40 27.79 -5.54 3.12
C VAL A 40 27.85 -6.48 1.92
N ARG A 41 28.39 -6.03 0.79
CA ARG A 41 28.65 -6.81 -0.41
C ARG A 41 29.83 -7.76 -0.23
N GLN A 42 29.77 -8.92 -0.85
CA GLN A 42 30.87 -9.88 -0.92
C GLN A 42 30.87 -10.61 -2.25
N THR A 43 32.06 -10.80 -2.82
CA THR A 43 32.26 -11.51 -4.08
C THR A 43 32.67 -12.94 -3.77
N ASP A 44 32.00 -13.92 -4.38
CA ASP A 44 32.38 -15.33 -4.28
C ASP A 44 33.66 -15.59 -5.08
N PRO A 45 34.77 -16.05 -4.47
CA PRO A 45 36.04 -16.25 -5.17
C PRO A 45 36.02 -17.36 -6.24
N PHE A 46 35.01 -18.24 -6.23
CA PHE A 46 34.89 -19.31 -7.22
C PHE A 46 34.02 -18.95 -8.40
N THR A 47 32.98 -18.15 -8.17
CA THR A 47 32.00 -17.81 -9.20
C THR A 47 32.11 -16.38 -9.70
N ASP A 48 32.88 -15.53 -9.01
CA ASP A 48 33.04 -14.10 -9.28
C ASP A 48 31.70 -13.34 -9.28
N LEU A 49 30.76 -13.81 -8.47
CA LEU A 49 29.43 -13.24 -8.34
C LEU A 49 29.30 -12.51 -7.02
N ASP A 50 28.81 -11.28 -7.08
CA ASP A 50 28.51 -10.50 -5.89
C ASP A 50 27.23 -11.00 -5.21
N SER A 51 27.26 -10.93 -3.87
CA SER A 51 26.12 -11.29 -3.03
C SER A 51 26.01 -10.44 -1.78
N ILE A 52 24.80 -10.38 -1.23
CA ILE A 52 24.48 -9.80 0.07
C ILE A 52 23.56 -10.80 0.78
N GLY A 53 24.00 -11.29 1.95
CA GLY A 53 23.18 -12.10 2.83
C GLY A 53 22.55 -11.25 3.93
N LEU A 54 21.27 -11.43 4.19
CA LEU A 54 20.53 -10.72 5.25
C LEU A 54 19.67 -11.71 6.04
N ARG A 55 19.86 -11.74 7.36
CA ARG A 55 19.04 -12.52 8.29
C ARG A 55 18.10 -11.61 9.07
N LEU A 56 16.82 -11.95 9.05
CA LEU A 56 15.82 -11.48 10.00
C LEU A 56 15.56 -12.58 11.01
N SER A 57 15.75 -12.30 12.29
CA SER A 57 15.31 -13.16 13.40
C SER A 57 14.25 -12.45 14.21
N SER A 58 13.23 -13.16 14.65
CA SER A 58 12.16 -12.64 15.50
C SER A 58 11.80 -13.68 16.56
N LYS A 59 12.00 -13.33 17.83
CA LYS A 59 11.75 -14.24 18.96
C LYS A 59 11.22 -13.47 20.14
N TYR A 60 10.37 -14.12 20.94
CA TYR A 60 9.94 -13.58 22.23
C TYR A 60 11.14 -13.50 23.18
N ASP A 61 11.37 -12.33 23.74
CA ASP A 61 12.37 -12.07 24.76
C ASP A 61 11.68 -12.07 26.13
N GLU A 62 12.03 -13.02 27.00
CA GLU A 62 11.43 -13.17 28.33
C GLU A 62 11.72 -12.00 29.27
N ILE A 63 12.84 -11.30 29.05
CA ILE A 63 13.26 -10.17 29.88
C ILE A 63 12.51 -8.91 29.44
N ALA A 64 12.39 -8.68 28.13
CA ALA A 64 11.65 -7.54 27.57
C ALA A 64 10.13 -7.74 27.63
N GLY A 65 9.66 -8.99 27.71
CA GLY A 65 8.24 -9.32 27.69
C GLY A 65 7.56 -9.09 26.34
N GLU A 66 8.34 -8.96 25.27
CA GLU A 66 7.86 -8.65 23.91
C GLU A 66 8.61 -9.45 22.84
N ILE A 67 8.11 -9.42 21.61
CA ILE A 67 8.80 -10.02 20.46
C ILE A 67 9.87 -9.04 19.97
N VAL A 68 11.13 -9.46 20.03
CA VAL A 68 12.27 -8.69 19.55
C VAL A 68 12.67 -9.20 18.18
N SER A 69 12.80 -8.28 17.22
CA SER A 69 13.27 -8.59 15.86
C SER A 69 14.63 -7.98 15.60
N LYS A 70 15.53 -8.74 14.98
CA LYS A 70 16.92 -8.35 14.70
C LYS A 70 17.28 -8.63 13.25
N TRP A 71 17.95 -7.65 12.63
CA TRP A 71 18.50 -7.74 11.28
C TRP A 71 20.02 -7.87 11.35
N GLU A 72 20.59 -8.83 10.62
CA GLU A 72 22.02 -9.11 10.57
C GLU A 72 22.46 -9.41 9.14
N PHE A 73 23.49 -8.70 8.66
CA PHE A 73 24.13 -9.09 7.39
C PHE A 73 25.01 -10.32 7.60
N LEU A 74 25.05 -11.21 6.60
CA LEU A 74 25.72 -12.50 6.67
C LEU A 74 26.94 -12.57 5.73
N ALA A 75 28.00 -13.19 6.21
CA ALA A 75 29.10 -13.69 5.40
C ALA A 75 28.67 -14.92 4.57
N LEU A 76 29.43 -15.27 3.53
CA LEU A 76 29.17 -16.42 2.65
C LEU A 76 29.03 -17.77 3.39
N ASP A 77 29.61 -17.89 4.58
CA ASP A 77 29.52 -19.06 5.46
C ASP A 77 28.27 -19.06 6.38
N GLY A 78 27.40 -18.06 6.23
CA GLY A 78 26.18 -17.87 7.02
C GLY A 78 26.40 -17.22 8.39
N GLN A 79 27.63 -16.80 8.73
CA GLN A 79 27.88 -16.13 10.00
C GLN A 79 27.53 -14.63 9.94
N PRO A 80 26.98 -14.04 11.01
CA PRO A 80 26.75 -12.60 11.06
C PRO A 80 28.07 -11.82 10.94
N PHE A 81 28.03 -10.73 10.17
CA PHE A 81 29.13 -9.79 10.13
C PHE A 81 29.38 -9.14 11.50
N VAL A 82 30.63 -8.69 11.71
CA VAL A 82 31.08 -8.00 12.92
C VAL A 82 31.71 -6.63 12.59
N GLY A 83 31.85 -5.78 13.61
CA GLY A 83 32.55 -4.49 13.47
C GLY A 83 31.85 -3.52 12.52
N LYS A 84 32.60 -2.97 11.56
CA LYS A 84 32.10 -1.94 10.61
C LYS A 84 30.92 -2.46 9.77
N ARG A 85 30.96 -3.73 9.36
CA ARG A 85 29.95 -4.36 8.50
C ARG A 85 28.62 -4.64 9.21
N ALA A 86 28.64 -4.73 10.54
CA ALA A 86 27.46 -4.95 11.39
C ALA A 86 26.75 -3.67 11.84
N ARG A 87 27.19 -2.49 11.38
CA ARG A 87 26.63 -1.21 11.83
C ARG A 87 25.19 -1.04 11.33
N PRO A 88 24.26 -0.52 12.16
CA PRO A 88 22.88 -0.27 11.74
C PRO A 88 22.75 0.64 10.51
N VAL A 89 23.72 1.53 10.29
CA VAL A 89 23.75 2.42 9.11
C VAL A 89 23.74 1.64 7.79
N ASN A 90 24.33 0.45 7.76
CA ASN A 90 24.37 -0.36 6.54
C ASN A 90 22.98 -0.84 6.14
N LEU A 91 22.13 -1.17 7.13
CA LEU A 91 20.74 -1.53 6.87
C LEU A 91 19.96 -0.33 6.31
N THR A 92 20.14 0.86 6.90
CA THR A 92 19.48 2.07 6.39
C THR A 92 19.95 2.46 4.99
N THR A 93 21.20 2.16 4.63
CA THR A 93 21.73 2.35 3.26
C THR A 93 21.22 1.28 2.30
N PHE A 94 20.97 0.06 2.76
CA PHE A 94 20.49 -1.06 1.93
C PHE A 94 19.00 -0.98 1.58
N LEU A 95 18.14 -0.61 2.54
CA LEU A 95 16.67 -0.60 2.40
C LEU A 95 16.09 0.26 1.25
N PRO A 96 16.77 1.32 0.75
CA PRO A 96 16.34 2.03 -0.47
C PRO A 96 16.49 1.20 -1.74
N TYR A 97 17.43 0.24 -1.78
CA TYR A 97 17.71 -0.57 -2.97
C TYR A 97 16.80 -1.79 -3.09
N ILE A 98 16.31 -2.33 -1.98
CA ILE A 98 15.35 -3.45 -1.99
C ILE A 98 14.05 -3.01 -1.32
N ARG A 99 12.96 -2.99 -2.10
CA ARG A 99 11.62 -2.63 -1.61
C ARG A 99 10.67 -3.81 -1.72
N LEU A 100 10.19 -4.31 -0.58
CA LEU A 100 9.16 -5.34 -0.53
C LEU A 100 7.77 -4.70 -0.45
N PHE A 101 6.90 -5.03 -1.40
CA PHE A 101 5.50 -4.62 -1.42
C PHE A 101 4.61 -5.83 -1.18
N TYR A 102 3.95 -5.83 -0.03
CA TYR A 102 3.10 -6.94 0.38
C TYR A 102 1.62 -6.62 0.17
N LEU A 103 0.88 -7.58 -0.38
CA LEU A 103 -0.58 -7.58 -0.45
C LEU A 103 -1.11 -8.87 0.16
N SER A 104 -1.90 -8.75 1.23
CA SER A 104 -2.52 -9.87 1.94
C SER A 104 -3.62 -10.56 1.15
N ALA A 105 -4.01 -11.77 1.56
CA ALA A 105 -5.16 -12.49 1.01
C ALA A 105 -6.48 -11.80 1.34
N LEU A 106 -6.62 -11.33 2.59
CA LEU A 106 -7.76 -10.54 3.02
C LEU A 106 -7.64 -9.13 2.44
N ARG A 107 -8.58 -8.81 1.54
CA ARG A 107 -8.66 -7.53 0.82
C ARG A 107 -10.09 -7.03 0.89
N ASP A 108 -10.36 -6.14 1.83
CA ASP A 108 -11.65 -5.45 1.87
C ASP A 108 -11.59 -4.25 0.92
N ALA A 109 -12.44 -4.26 -0.10
CA ALA A 109 -12.49 -3.17 -1.07
C ALA A 109 -13.04 -1.88 -0.46
N ASP A 110 -13.93 -1.95 0.53
CA ASP A 110 -14.45 -0.74 1.17
C ASP A 110 -13.34 -0.03 1.97
N ASP A 111 -12.44 -0.79 2.59
CA ASP A 111 -11.28 -0.25 3.28
C ASP A 111 -10.21 0.26 2.30
N GLU A 112 -9.89 -0.51 1.26
CA GLU A 112 -8.80 -0.20 0.32
C GLU A 112 -9.15 0.94 -0.65
N PHE A 113 -10.43 1.14 -0.97
CA PHE A 113 -10.94 2.29 -1.74
C PHE A 113 -11.47 3.43 -0.85
N SER A 114 -11.10 3.44 0.44
CA SER A 114 -11.43 4.54 1.34
C SER A 114 -10.43 5.71 1.24
N PRO A 115 -10.81 6.94 1.65
CA PRO A 115 -9.89 8.08 1.71
C PRO A 115 -8.72 7.91 2.69
N ARG A 116 -8.89 7.04 3.69
CA ARG A 116 -7.88 6.72 4.69
C ARG A 116 -6.97 5.57 4.26
N SER A 117 -7.27 4.91 3.15
CA SER A 117 -6.52 3.75 2.70
C SER A 117 -5.09 4.09 2.33
N GLN A 118 -4.27 3.04 2.34
CA GLN A 118 -2.84 3.10 2.03
C GLN A 118 -2.58 3.37 0.55
N PHE A 119 -3.46 2.91 -0.35
CA PHE A 119 -3.30 3.06 -1.79
C PHE A 119 -4.20 4.18 -2.31
N TRP A 120 -5.52 3.98 -2.36
CA TRP A 120 -6.47 4.97 -2.89
C TRP A 120 -6.39 6.31 -2.15
N GLY A 121 -6.38 6.30 -0.82
CA GLY A 121 -6.27 7.52 -0.04
C GLY A 121 -5.02 8.34 -0.35
N ARG A 122 -3.87 7.67 -0.59
CA ARG A 122 -2.63 8.36 -0.99
C ARG A 122 -2.71 8.91 -2.40
N ILE A 123 -3.26 8.14 -3.35
CA ILE A 123 -3.51 8.60 -4.72
C ILE A 123 -4.32 9.90 -4.70
N LEU A 124 -5.37 9.96 -3.89
CA LEU A 124 -6.17 11.17 -3.75
C LEU A 124 -5.33 12.33 -3.18
N ARG A 125 -4.57 12.11 -2.10
CA ARG A 125 -3.76 13.16 -1.44
C ARG A 125 -2.64 13.71 -2.32
N ASP A 126 -2.08 12.88 -3.18
CA ASP A 126 -0.97 13.25 -4.06
C ASP A 126 -1.42 14.05 -5.31
N LEU A 127 -2.73 14.26 -5.48
CA LEU A 127 -3.27 15.13 -6.53
C LEU A 127 -2.76 16.56 -6.36
N LYS A 128 -1.90 16.98 -7.29
CA LYS A 128 -1.35 18.34 -7.35
C LYS A 128 -2.39 19.30 -7.92
N ILE A 129 -3.19 19.90 -7.06
CA ILE A 129 -4.10 21.01 -7.39
C ILE A 129 -3.39 22.31 -7.04
N SER A 130 -3.18 23.20 -8.00
CA SER A 130 -2.58 24.51 -7.71
C SER A 130 -3.51 25.38 -6.87
N GLU A 131 -2.98 26.36 -6.14
CA GLU A 131 -3.82 27.28 -5.35
C GLU A 131 -4.82 28.04 -6.23
N ASP A 132 -4.44 28.40 -7.47
CA ASP A 132 -5.34 29.04 -8.43
C ASP A 132 -6.51 28.13 -8.83
N GLN A 133 -6.22 26.85 -9.15
CA GLN A 133 -7.25 25.87 -9.47
C GLN A 133 -8.17 25.61 -8.26
N ARG A 134 -7.58 25.54 -7.07
CA ARG A 134 -8.31 25.33 -5.82
C ARG A 134 -9.28 26.49 -5.55
N LYS A 135 -8.86 27.72 -5.80
CA LYS A 135 -9.71 28.90 -5.67
C LYS A 135 -10.85 28.88 -6.69
N SER A 136 -10.54 28.63 -7.98
CA SER A 136 -11.55 28.52 -9.04
C SER A 136 -12.60 27.46 -8.74
N LEU A 137 -12.18 26.26 -8.33
CA LEU A 137 -13.09 25.16 -7.99
C LEU A 137 -13.95 25.49 -6.76
N SER A 138 -13.37 26.13 -5.74
CA SER A 138 -14.15 26.57 -4.57
C SER A 138 -15.24 27.56 -4.96
N GLU A 139 -14.91 28.55 -5.80
CA GLU A 139 -15.88 29.54 -6.29
C GLU A 139 -17.01 28.91 -7.11
N GLU A 140 -16.70 27.91 -7.95
CA GLU A 140 -17.71 27.15 -8.70
C GLU A 140 -18.61 26.31 -7.77
N LEU A 141 -18.03 25.65 -6.77
CA LEU A 141 -18.78 24.86 -5.79
C LEU A 141 -19.69 25.74 -4.92
N GLU A 142 -19.26 26.94 -4.55
CA GLU A 142 -20.08 27.91 -3.83
C GLU A 142 -21.29 28.37 -4.64
N ARG A 143 -21.08 28.66 -5.94
CA ARG A 143 -22.18 29.01 -6.85
C ARG A 143 -23.19 27.88 -6.97
N LEU A 144 -22.72 26.65 -7.20
CA LEU A 144 -23.59 25.48 -7.30
C LEU A 144 -24.34 25.22 -5.99
N ASN A 145 -23.68 25.36 -4.84
CA ASN A 145 -24.34 25.24 -3.54
C ASN A 145 -25.45 26.28 -3.37
N ALA A 146 -25.21 27.53 -3.76
CA ALA A 146 -26.23 28.59 -3.70
C ALA A 146 -27.41 28.32 -4.64
N GLU A 147 -27.17 27.79 -5.84
CA GLU A 147 -28.24 27.40 -6.76
C GLU A 147 -29.11 26.27 -6.20
N LEU A 148 -28.49 25.25 -5.57
CA LEU A 148 -29.23 24.16 -4.94
C LEU A 148 -30.09 24.62 -3.76
N LEU A 149 -29.60 25.53 -2.93
CA LEU A 149 -30.38 26.08 -1.82
C LEU A 149 -31.57 26.92 -2.30
N LYS A 150 -31.41 27.65 -3.41
CA LYS A 150 -32.49 28.43 -4.04
C LYS A 150 -33.55 27.56 -4.73
N ALA A 151 -33.22 26.32 -5.07
CA ALA A 151 -34.15 25.43 -5.75
C ALA A 151 -35.35 25.03 -4.87
N ASP A 152 -35.21 25.03 -3.53
CA ASP A 152 -36.30 24.79 -2.60
C ASP A 152 -36.38 25.90 -1.53
N PRO A 153 -37.34 26.84 -1.65
CA PRO A 153 -37.53 27.92 -0.68
C PRO A 153 -37.72 27.48 0.77
N ARG A 154 -38.10 26.21 1.01
CA ARG A 154 -38.22 25.66 2.39
C ARG A 154 -36.87 25.58 3.09
N LEU A 155 -35.76 25.46 2.34
CA LEU A 155 -34.41 25.40 2.93
C LEU A 155 -34.02 26.73 3.58
N GLU A 156 -34.42 27.87 3.02
CA GLU A 156 -34.21 29.19 3.63
C GLU A 156 -34.96 29.33 4.96
N GLN A 157 -36.17 28.76 5.04
CA GLN A 157 -36.95 28.72 6.28
C GLN A 157 -36.24 27.89 7.35
N VAL A 158 -35.67 26.73 6.97
CA VAL A 158 -34.88 25.88 7.88
C VAL A 158 -33.63 26.61 8.37
N VAL A 159 -32.88 27.29 7.49
CA VAL A 159 -31.72 28.11 7.89
C VAL A 159 -32.12 29.16 8.92
N THR A 160 -33.24 29.85 8.67
CA THR A 160 -33.76 30.90 9.58
C THR A 160 -34.10 30.32 10.95
N SER A 161 -34.83 29.20 11.01
CA SER A 161 -35.16 28.53 12.28
C SER A 161 -33.93 28.02 13.02
N LEU A 162 -32.93 27.48 12.31
CA LEU A 162 -31.67 27.05 12.93
C LEU A 162 -30.82 28.24 13.41
N GLY A 163 -31.01 29.42 12.84
CA GLY A 163 -30.39 30.67 13.31
C GLY A 163 -30.85 31.08 14.71
N GLU A 164 -32.04 30.66 15.15
CA GLU A 164 -32.55 30.94 16.50
C GLU A 164 -31.68 30.33 17.60
N VAL A 165 -30.95 29.25 17.29
CA VAL A 165 -29.95 28.64 18.21
C VAL A 165 -28.92 29.66 18.67
N GLN A 166 -28.51 30.58 17.79
CA GLN A 166 -27.57 31.65 18.11
C GLN A 166 -28.14 32.72 19.04
N THR A 167 -29.47 32.78 19.17
CA THR A 167 -30.15 33.69 20.11
C THR A 167 -30.20 33.09 21.52
N ILE A 168 -30.16 31.77 21.62
CA ILE A 168 -30.17 31.02 22.90
C ILE A 168 -28.74 30.91 23.47
N MET A 169 -27.74 30.81 22.60
CA MET A 169 -26.33 30.88 22.98
C MET A 169 -25.89 32.35 23.13
N GLU A 170 -24.94 32.66 24.01
CA GLU A 170 -24.36 34.02 24.06
C GLU A 170 -23.91 34.45 22.65
N PRO A 171 -24.25 35.67 22.19
CA PRO A 171 -23.91 36.11 20.84
C PRO A 171 -22.40 36.14 20.64
N VAL A 172 -21.84 35.09 20.05
CA VAL A 172 -20.45 35.09 19.58
C VAL A 172 -20.42 35.86 18.28
N VAL A 173 -19.78 37.04 18.30
CA VAL A 173 -19.60 37.89 17.12
C VAL A 173 -19.02 37.07 15.97
N GLY A 174 -19.73 37.05 14.83
CA GLY A 174 -19.25 36.46 13.58
C GLY A 174 -19.74 35.04 13.25
N GLN A 175 -20.62 34.43 14.05
CA GLN A 175 -21.25 33.16 13.67
C GLN A 175 -22.50 33.38 12.82
N SER A 176 -22.61 32.69 11.67
CA SER A 176 -23.82 32.63 10.86
C SER A 176 -24.17 31.17 10.59
N THR A 177 -25.44 30.81 10.75
CA THR A 177 -25.94 29.47 10.44
C THR A 177 -26.16 29.37 8.93
N SER A 178 -25.57 28.37 8.29
CA SER A 178 -25.80 28.08 6.88
C SER A 178 -25.90 26.57 6.66
N ILE A 179 -26.68 26.18 5.65
CA ILE A 179 -26.74 24.80 5.18
C ILE A 179 -25.72 24.65 4.05
N GLN A 180 -24.87 23.63 4.15
CA GLN A 180 -23.99 23.22 3.05
C GLN A 180 -24.61 22.01 2.36
N ALA A 181 -25.17 22.21 1.17
CA ALA A 181 -25.73 21.13 0.35
C ALA A 181 -24.63 20.27 -0.28
N LEU A 182 -23.46 20.85 -0.55
CA LEU A 182 -22.30 20.19 -1.13
C LEU A 182 -21.03 20.52 -0.32
N PRO A 183 -20.00 19.65 -0.34
CA PRO A 183 -18.69 20.02 0.20
C PRO A 183 -18.07 21.15 -0.62
N ILE A 184 -17.75 22.27 0.03
CA ILE A 184 -17.19 23.46 -0.64
C ILE A 184 -15.69 23.30 -0.92
N LYS A 185 -15.00 22.52 -0.10
CA LYS A 185 -13.56 22.26 -0.31
C LYS A 185 -13.39 21.17 -1.37
N PRO A 186 -12.55 21.37 -2.39
CA PRO A 186 -12.28 20.35 -3.41
C PRO A 186 -11.85 19.00 -2.84
N TRP A 187 -11.06 19.02 -1.76
CA TRP A 187 -10.63 17.80 -1.05
C TRP A 187 -11.80 16.99 -0.48
N ASP A 188 -12.79 17.66 0.13
CA ASP A 188 -13.92 16.99 0.74
C ASP A 188 -14.80 16.32 -0.32
N LEU A 189 -14.85 16.87 -1.54
CA LEU A 189 -15.48 16.24 -2.69
C LEU A 189 -14.66 15.04 -3.20
N MET A 190 -13.35 15.20 -3.38
CA MET A 190 -12.47 14.10 -3.81
C MET A 190 -12.45 12.93 -2.82
N SER A 191 -12.56 13.21 -1.52
CA SER A 191 -12.67 12.17 -0.49
C SER A 191 -13.95 11.33 -0.59
N LYS A 192 -14.94 11.78 -1.36
CA LYS A 192 -16.17 11.02 -1.65
C LYS A 192 -16.11 10.29 -2.99
N SER A 193 -14.98 10.36 -3.70
CA SER A 193 -14.78 9.65 -4.96
C SER A 193 -14.90 8.15 -4.74
N GLN A 194 -15.60 7.50 -5.66
CA GLN A 194 -15.81 6.06 -5.66
C GLN A 194 -15.42 5.49 -7.01
N VAL A 195 -14.87 4.28 -6.98
CA VAL A 195 -14.66 3.51 -8.21
C VAL A 195 -16.00 2.91 -8.63
N VAL A 196 -16.42 3.27 -9.83
CA VAL A 196 -17.62 2.75 -10.47
C VAL A 196 -17.25 1.96 -11.71
N MET A 197 -17.99 0.89 -11.99
CA MET A 197 -17.81 0.06 -13.18
C MET A 197 -19.14 -0.06 -13.90
N LYS A 198 -19.08 -0.02 -15.23
CA LYS A 198 -20.24 -0.17 -16.10
C LYS A 198 -20.45 -1.64 -16.45
N ALA A 199 -21.64 -2.17 -16.14
CA ALA A 199 -21.98 -3.52 -16.55
C ALA A 199 -22.26 -3.55 -18.06
N ARG A 200 -21.90 -4.67 -18.71
CA ARG A 200 -22.08 -4.82 -20.15
C ARG A 200 -23.57 -4.73 -20.51
N GLY A 201 -23.93 -3.75 -21.34
CA GLY A 201 -25.31 -3.56 -21.81
C GLY A 201 -26.19 -2.71 -20.90
N THR A 202 -25.65 -2.11 -19.83
CA THR A 202 -26.37 -1.11 -19.02
C THR A 202 -25.83 0.28 -19.28
N GLU A 203 -26.67 1.31 -19.16
CA GLU A 203 -26.22 2.71 -19.13
C GLU A 203 -25.84 3.17 -17.71
N ILE A 204 -26.22 2.38 -16.70
CA ILE A 204 -26.02 2.69 -15.29
C ILE A 204 -24.65 2.17 -14.83
N ASP A 205 -23.93 3.03 -14.12
CA ASP A 205 -22.70 2.69 -13.41
C ASP A 205 -23.02 2.16 -12.01
N PHE A 206 -22.30 1.12 -11.60
CA PHE A 206 -22.44 0.54 -10.26
C PHE A 206 -21.16 0.77 -9.45
N PRO A 207 -21.27 1.15 -8.17
CA PRO A 207 -20.10 1.21 -7.30
C PRO A 207 -19.51 -0.18 -7.09
N LEU A 208 -18.20 -0.26 -6.86
CA LEU A 208 -17.46 -1.50 -6.69
C LEU A 208 -18.07 -2.43 -5.63
N SER A 209 -18.64 -1.87 -4.56
CA SER A 209 -19.32 -2.61 -3.48
C SER A 209 -20.53 -3.44 -3.94
N ARG A 210 -21.10 -3.13 -5.12
CA ARG A 210 -22.21 -3.90 -5.72
C ARG A 210 -21.72 -5.13 -6.50
N TYR A 211 -20.43 -5.26 -6.75
CA TYR A 211 -19.84 -6.41 -7.44
C TYR A 211 -19.48 -7.51 -6.44
N GLY A 212 -19.39 -8.75 -6.94
CA GLY A 212 -18.99 -9.90 -6.10
C GLY A 212 -17.55 -9.78 -5.59
N GLN A 213 -17.24 -10.46 -4.48
CA GLN A 213 -15.95 -10.42 -3.79
C GLN A 213 -14.74 -10.68 -4.71
N GLY A 214 -14.87 -11.56 -5.70
CA GLY A 214 -13.79 -11.79 -6.67
C GLY A 214 -13.44 -10.55 -7.51
N MET A 215 -14.43 -9.79 -7.97
CA MET A 215 -14.19 -8.55 -8.72
C MET A 215 -13.63 -7.46 -7.81
N GLN A 216 -14.14 -7.38 -6.58
CA GLN A 216 -13.62 -6.47 -5.57
C GLN A 216 -12.13 -6.74 -5.27
N SER A 217 -11.77 -8.00 -5.00
CA SER A 217 -10.39 -8.43 -4.76
C SER A 217 -9.47 -8.14 -5.96
N LEU A 218 -9.94 -8.39 -7.19
CA LEU A 218 -9.20 -8.03 -8.40
C LEU A 218 -8.99 -6.52 -8.52
N ALA A 219 -10.01 -5.71 -8.24
CA ALA A 219 -9.91 -4.27 -8.28
C ALA A 219 -8.86 -3.76 -7.26
N VAL A 220 -8.84 -4.31 -6.04
CA VAL A 220 -7.81 -3.98 -5.03
C VAL A 220 -6.41 -4.36 -5.54
N LEU A 221 -6.25 -5.54 -6.15
CA LEU A 221 -4.96 -5.97 -6.70
C LEU A 221 -4.48 -5.02 -7.81
N PHE A 222 -5.36 -4.59 -8.71
CA PHE A 222 -5.00 -3.63 -9.76
C PHE A 222 -4.76 -2.21 -9.22
N LEU A 223 -5.52 -1.77 -8.21
CA LEU A 223 -5.25 -0.52 -7.50
C LEU A 223 -3.85 -0.53 -6.89
N PHE A 224 -3.49 -1.62 -6.21
CA PHE A 224 -2.17 -1.81 -5.62
C PHE A 224 -1.08 -1.74 -6.70
N GLN A 225 -1.22 -2.48 -7.80
CA GLN A 225 -0.27 -2.43 -8.92
C GLN A 225 -0.13 -1.01 -9.50
N ALA A 226 -1.24 -0.32 -9.73
CA ALA A 226 -1.24 1.04 -10.25
C ALA A 226 -0.55 2.01 -9.28
N TYR A 227 -0.82 1.89 -7.99
CA TYR A 227 -0.15 2.68 -6.95
C TYR A 227 1.37 2.49 -6.99
N LEU A 228 1.85 1.24 -7.07
CA LEU A 228 3.28 0.97 -7.16
C LEU A 228 3.92 1.58 -8.42
N GLN A 229 3.29 1.40 -9.58
CA GLN A 229 3.86 1.83 -10.86
C GLN A 229 3.83 3.35 -11.06
N VAL A 230 2.75 4.00 -10.62
CA VAL A 230 2.51 5.43 -10.89
C VAL A 230 3.06 6.33 -9.78
N PHE A 231 2.94 5.91 -8.51
CA PHE A 231 3.25 6.80 -7.38
C PHE A 231 4.59 6.47 -6.72
N LEU A 232 4.91 5.19 -6.55
CA LEU A 232 6.13 4.82 -5.83
C LEU A 232 7.36 4.69 -6.75
N LYS A 233 7.23 4.01 -7.89
CA LYS A 233 8.35 3.76 -8.80
C LYS A 233 9.11 5.03 -9.22
N PRO A 234 8.46 6.18 -9.49
CA PRO A 234 9.18 7.41 -9.84
C PRO A 234 10.03 7.98 -8.70
N ALA A 235 9.78 7.60 -7.45
CA ALA A 235 10.51 8.07 -6.28
C ALA A 235 11.70 7.17 -5.90
N PHE A 236 11.92 6.06 -6.62
CA PHE A 236 12.97 5.11 -6.33
C PHE A 236 14.31 5.52 -6.95
N HIS A 237 15.40 4.95 -6.41
CA HIS A 237 16.68 4.99 -7.12
C HIS A 237 16.56 4.16 -8.40
N PRO A 238 17.31 4.48 -9.46
CA PRO A 238 17.32 3.68 -10.69
C PRO A 238 17.65 2.20 -10.46
N GLU A 239 18.45 1.92 -9.42
CA GLU A 239 18.94 0.61 -9.02
C GLU A 239 18.03 -0.09 -7.98
N THR A 240 16.91 0.54 -7.59
CA THR A 240 15.99 -0.08 -6.64
C THR A 240 15.24 -1.22 -7.30
N GLU A 241 15.37 -2.42 -6.73
CA GLU A 241 14.55 -3.57 -7.06
C GLU A 241 13.29 -3.61 -6.18
N ALA A 242 12.13 -3.76 -6.83
CA ALA A 242 10.83 -3.84 -6.17
C ALA A 242 10.34 -5.29 -6.21
N ILE A 243 10.24 -5.91 -5.03
CA ILE A 243 9.74 -7.27 -4.85
C ILE A 243 8.25 -7.20 -4.53
N LEU A 244 7.41 -7.86 -5.32
CA LEU A 244 5.98 -7.94 -5.10
C LEU A 244 5.62 -9.24 -4.38
N ALA A 245 5.18 -9.16 -3.13
CA ALA A 245 4.68 -10.31 -2.38
C ALA A 245 3.15 -10.32 -2.37
N LEU A 246 2.54 -11.33 -2.99
CA LEU A 246 1.10 -11.50 -3.10
C LEU A 246 0.66 -12.77 -2.36
N GLU A 247 -0.20 -12.60 -1.37
CA GLU A 247 -0.77 -13.73 -0.64
C GLU A 247 -2.13 -14.10 -1.24
N GLU A 248 -2.28 -15.34 -1.71
CA GLU A 248 -3.48 -15.88 -2.37
C GLU A 248 -4.15 -14.86 -3.33
N PRO A 249 -3.45 -14.41 -4.39
CA PRO A 249 -3.99 -13.46 -5.37
C PRO A 249 -5.32 -13.92 -5.99
N GLU A 250 -5.56 -15.24 -6.03
CA GLU A 250 -6.75 -15.89 -6.56
C GLU A 250 -7.95 -16.01 -5.61
N ALA A 251 -7.83 -15.60 -4.36
CA ALA A 251 -8.89 -15.77 -3.38
C ALA A 251 -10.24 -15.22 -3.90
N HIS A 252 -11.30 -16.03 -3.77
CA HIS A 252 -12.66 -15.73 -4.24
C HIS A 252 -12.82 -15.59 -5.77
N LEU A 253 -11.81 -15.95 -6.58
CA LEU A 253 -11.90 -15.96 -8.05
C LEU A 253 -12.38 -17.30 -8.59
N HIS A 254 -13.17 -17.23 -9.67
CA HIS A 254 -13.47 -18.39 -10.49
C HIS A 254 -12.19 -18.86 -11.22
N PRO A 255 -11.97 -20.17 -11.46
CA PRO A 255 -10.76 -20.70 -12.09
C PRO A 255 -10.33 -20.00 -13.40
N GLN A 256 -11.29 -19.60 -14.22
CA GLN A 256 -11.00 -18.86 -15.46
C GLN A 256 -10.39 -17.47 -15.18
N ALA A 257 -10.86 -16.78 -14.14
CA ALA A 257 -10.31 -15.49 -13.72
C ALA A 257 -8.93 -15.67 -13.07
N THR A 258 -8.72 -16.74 -12.30
CA THR A 258 -7.39 -17.09 -11.76
C THR A 258 -6.36 -17.28 -12.87
N ARG A 259 -6.71 -18.00 -13.93
CA ARG A 259 -5.81 -18.18 -15.09
C ARG A 259 -5.48 -16.85 -15.77
N ALA A 260 -6.49 -15.99 -15.96
CA ALA A 260 -6.28 -14.66 -16.53
C ALA A 260 -5.40 -13.77 -15.64
N LEU A 261 -5.56 -13.88 -14.31
CA LEU A 261 -4.75 -13.19 -13.33
C LEU A 261 -3.29 -13.65 -13.36
N ALA A 262 -3.03 -14.96 -13.38
CA ALA A 262 -1.68 -15.52 -13.52
C ALA A 262 -0.98 -14.96 -14.78
N ALA A 263 -1.63 -15.07 -15.94
CA ALA A 263 -1.10 -14.53 -17.20
C ALA A 263 -0.92 -13.00 -17.21
N ASN A 264 -1.64 -12.26 -16.36
CA ASN A 264 -1.43 -10.83 -16.19
C ASN A 264 -0.22 -10.54 -15.29
N LEU A 265 -0.09 -11.26 -14.18
CA LEU A 265 1.02 -11.14 -13.23
C LEU A 265 2.36 -11.52 -13.87
N ASP A 266 2.38 -12.46 -14.83
CA ASP A 266 3.61 -12.78 -15.58
C ASP A 266 4.15 -11.59 -16.36
N LYS A 267 3.26 -10.72 -16.86
CA LYS A 267 3.63 -9.51 -17.61
C LYS A 267 4.17 -8.39 -16.71
N VAL A 268 3.90 -8.45 -15.41
CA VAL A 268 4.44 -7.49 -14.44
C VAL A 268 5.93 -7.77 -14.30
N LYS A 269 6.77 -6.79 -14.65
CA LYS A 269 8.23 -6.87 -14.51
C LYS A 269 8.64 -6.76 -13.03
N GLY A 270 9.74 -7.42 -12.69
CA GLY A 270 10.31 -7.45 -11.35
C GLY A 270 10.05 -8.77 -10.63
N GLN A 271 10.75 -8.97 -9.51
CA GLN A 271 10.62 -10.18 -8.71
C GLN A 271 9.25 -10.25 -8.02
N LYS A 272 8.62 -11.43 -8.07
CA LYS A 272 7.31 -11.71 -7.48
C LYS A 272 7.41 -12.92 -6.56
N ILE A 273 6.85 -12.81 -5.36
CA ILE A 273 6.69 -13.91 -4.40
C ILE A 273 5.19 -14.12 -4.25
N ILE A 274 4.70 -15.29 -4.64
CA ILE A 274 3.26 -15.58 -4.62
C ILE A 274 3.02 -16.79 -3.73
N SER A 275 2.17 -16.64 -2.71
CA SER A 275 1.55 -17.81 -2.06
C SER A 275 0.25 -18.12 -2.78
N SER A 276 0.03 -19.40 -3.09
CA SER A 276 -1.14 -19.81 -3.84
C SER A 276 -1.50 -21.26 -3.57
N HIS A 277 -2.79 -21.55 -3.58
CA HIS A 277 -3.34 -22.91 -3.61
C HIS A 277 -3.71 -23.35 -5.04
N SER A 278 -3.65 -22.42 -6.01
CA SER A 278 -4.02 -22.67 -7.39
C SER A 278 -2.85 -23.21 -8.21
N PRO A 279 -3.06 -24.27 -9.02
CA PRO A 279 -2.00 -24.78 -9.88
C PRO A 279 -1.66 -23.83 -11.05
N TYR A 280 -2.50 -22.84 -11.34
CA TYR A 280 -2.32 -21.96 -12.51
C TYR A 280 -1.12 -21.01 -12.41
N PHE A 281 -0.56 -20.78 -11.23
CA PHE A 281 0.64 -19.94 -11.07
C PHE A 281 1.96 -20.69 -11.29
N ILE A 282 1.90 -22.00 -11.50
CA ILE A 282 3.07 -22.88 -11.68
C ILE A 282 3.02 -23.56 -13.07
N GLN A 283 1.92 -23.42 -13.81
CA GLN A 283 1.77 -23.99 -15.14
C GLN A 283 2.43 -23.07 -16.17
N GLU A 284 3.56 -23.51 -16.72
CA GLU A 284 4.20 -22.93 -17.92
C GLU A 284 3.39 -23.22 -19.21
#